data_AF-A0A379W1Q8-F1
#
_entry.id   AF-A0A379W1Q8-F1
#
_cell.length_a   1.000
_cell.length_b   1.000
_cell.length_c   1.000
_cell.angle_alpha   90.00
_cell.angle_beta   90.00
_cell.angle_gamma   90.00
#
_symmetry.space_group_name_H-M   'P 1'
#
loop_
_entity.id
_entity.type
_entity.pdbx_description
1 polymer ?
#
loop_
_entity_poly.entity_id
_entity_poly.type
_entity_poly.pdbx_seq_one_letter_code
_entity_poly.pdbx_strand_id
1 'polypeptide(L)' 'MALSVLVALILTPALCATLLKPVSAEHHEKKSGFFGWFNTRFDHSVNHYTNSVSGIVRNTVAISLSIYLL' A
#
# COMPACT_ATOMS: atom_id res chain seq x y z
N MET A 1 -15.06 -0.38 19.05
CA MET A 1 -14.04 -1.03 18.20
C MET A 1 -14.33 -2.51 17.95
N ALA A 2 -14.64 -3.32 18.97
CA ALA A 2 -14.89 -4.76 18.81
C ALA A 2 -15.94 -5.15 17.74
N LEU A 3 -17.09 -4.46 17.70
CA LEU A 3 -18.13 -4.70 16.69
C LEU A 3 -17.63 -4.43 15.25
N SER A 4 -16.81 -3.40 15.05
CA SER A 4 -16.25 -3.10 13.73
C SER A 4 -15.27 -4.18 13.26
N VAL A 5 -14.48 -4.74 14.18
CA VAL A 5 -13.59 -5.86 13.87
C VAL A 5 -14.39 -7.11 13.52
N LEU A 6 -15.45 -7.41 14.27
CA LEU A 6 -16.33 -8.55 13.97
C LEU A 6 -16.94 -8.44 12.57
N VAL A 7 -17.42 -7.26 12.19
CA VAL A 7 -17.94 -6.99 10.84
C VAL A 7 -16.85 -7.16 9.77
N ALA A 8 -15.64 -6.66 10.01
CA ALA A 8 -14.51 -6.78 9.09
C ALA A 8 -14.07 -8.24 8.86
N LEU A 9 -14.22 -9.11 9.87
CA LEU A 9 -13.82 -10.51 9.77
C LEU A 9 -14.89 -11.42 9.15
N ILE A 10 -16.18 -11.05 9.23
CA ILE A 10 -17.28 -11.91 8.77
C ILE A 10 -17.95 -11.32 7.52
N LEU A 11 -18.44 -10.09 7.60
CA LEU A 11 -19.26 -9.50 6.54
C LEU A 11 -18.41 -8.98 5.39
N THR A 12 -17.31 -8.29 5.67
CA THR A 12 -16.43 -7.75 4.61
C THR A 12 -15.91 -8.81 3.65
N PRO A 13 -15.36 -9.98 4.05
CA PRO A 13 -14.91 -10.98 3.09
C PRO A 13 -16.06 -11.55 2.25
N ALA A 14 -17.25 -11.72 2.84
CA ALA A 14 -18.44 -12.20 2.12
C ALA A 14 -18.90 -11.19 1.05
N LEU A 15 -18.94 -9.90 1.39
CA LEU A 15 -19.28 -8.84 0.43
C LEU A 15 -18.21 -8.67 -0.65
N CYS A 16 -16.94 -8.76 -0.29
CA CYS A 16 -15.85 -8.74 -1.27
C CYS A 16 -16.02 -9.87 -2.29
N ALA A 17 -16.26 -11.11 -1.84
CA ALA A 17 -16.41 -12.25 -2.74
C ALA A 17 -17.64 -12.18 -3.65
N THR A 18 -18.70 -11.47 -3.25
CA THR A 18 -19.98 -11.44 -3.98
C THR A 18 -20.17 -10.19 -4.83
N LEU A 19 -19.60 -9.05 -4.44
CA LEU A 19 -19.78 -7.77 -5.10
C LEU A 19 -18.60 -7.35 -5.98
N LEU A 20 -17.39 -7.83 -5.72
CA LEU A 20 -16.24 -7.45 -6.54
C LEU A 20 -16.34 -8.13 -7.91
N LYS A 21 -16.27 -7.31 -8.96
CA LYS A 21 -16.10 -7.81 -10.33
C LYS A 21 -14.74 -8.54 -10.43
N PRO A 22 -14.67 -9.71 -11.07
CA PRO A 22 -13.41 -10.39 -11.30
C PRO A 22 -12.46 -9.49 -12.11
N VAL A 23 -11.23 -9.36 -11.62
CA VAL A 23 -10.14 -8.66 -12.29
C VAL A 23 -9.12 -9.71 -12.76
N SER A 24 -8.71 -9.67 -14.03
CA SER A 24 -7.64 -10.54 -14.53
C SER A 24 -6.28 -9.91 -14.22
N ALA A 25 -5.28 -10.74 -13.90
CA ALA A 25 -3.91 -10.27 -13.63
C ALA A 25 -3.25 -9.59 -14.85
N GLU A 26 -3.72 -9.90 -16.06
CA GLU A 26 -3.33 -9.24 -17.31
C GLU A 26 -4.04 -7.90 -17.55
N HIS A 27 -5.08 -7.57 -16.80
CA HIS A 27 -5.80 -6.30 -16.89
C HIS A 27 -5.05 -5.20 -16.11
N HIS A 28 -3.79 -4.95 -16.47
CA HIS A 28 -3.30 -3.57 -16.46
C HIS A 28 -3.98 -2.84 -17.62
N GLU A 29 -5.32 -2.76 -17.58
CA GLU A 29 -6.06 -1.84 -18.43
C GLU A 29 -5.39 -0.49 -18.21
N LYS A 30 -4.74 0.03 -19.25
CA LYS A 30 -4.35 1.43 -19.29
C LYS A 30 -5.65 2.21 -19.18
N LYS A 31 -6.09 2.48 -17.95
CA LYS A 31 -7.27 3.28 -17.68
C LYS A 31 -7.00 4.63 -18.31
N SER A 32 -7.57 4.91 -19.46
CA SER A 32 -7.44 6.21 -20.09
C SER A 32 -8.17 7.26 -19.25
N GLY A 33 -7.69 8.51 -19.27
CA GLY A 33 -8.30 9.63 -18.54
C GLY A 33 -7.92 9.71 -17.06
N PHE A 34 -8.85 10.19 -16.22
CA PHE A 34 -8.58 10.55 -14.82
C PHE A 34 -7.99 9.38 -14.00
N PHE A 35 -8.57 8.19 -14.09
CA PHE A 35 -8.11 7.05 -13.29
C PHE A 35 -6.71 6.56 -13.68
N GLY A 36 -6.29 6.69 -14.95
CA GLY A 36 -4.91 6.39 -15.34
C GLY A 36 -3.90 7.39 -14.83
N TRP A 37 -4.23 8.69 -14.94
CA TRP A 37 -3.40 9.74 -14.37
C TRP A 37 -3.28 9.60 -12.85
N PHE A 38 -4.40 9.32 -12.16
CA PHE A 38 -4.41 9.11 -10.71
C PHE A 38 -3.55 7.92 -10.32
N ASN A 39 -3.73 6.76 -10.97
CA ASN A 39 -2.93 5.57 -10.71
C ASN A 39 -1.45 5.86 -10.90
N THR A 40 -1.08 6.48 -12.03
CA THR A 40 0.31 6.83 -12.32
C THR A 40 0.86 7.77 -11.26
N ARG A 41 0.12 8.82 -10.86
CA ARG A 41 0.61 9.78 -9.86
C ARG A 41 0.71 9.17 -8.47
N PHE A 42 -0.23 8.30 -8.11
CA PHE A 42 -0.24 7.54 -6.86
C PHE A 42 0.95 6.59 -6.79
N ASP A 43 1.24 5.84 -7.86
CA ASP A 43 2.41 4.95 -7.93
C ASP A 43 3.72 5.73 -7.74
N HIS A 44 3.85 6.91 -8.36
CA HIS A 44 4.99 7.79 -8.12
C HIS A 44 5.08 8.24 -6.65
N SER A 45 3.95 8.50 -6.00
CA SER A 45 3.90 8.87 -4.57
C SER A 45 4.33 7.72 -3.67
N VAL A 46 3.87 6.50 -3.94
CA VAL A 46 4.25 5.29 -3.19
C VAL A 46 5.75 5.03 -3.32
N ASN A 47 6.31 5.14 -4.52
CA ASN A 47 7.75 4.99 -4.75
C ASN A 47 8.56 6.04 -3.98
N HIS A 48 8.14 7.30 -4.01
CA HIS A 48 8.80 8.36 -3.25
C HIS A 48 8.73 8.13 -1.74
N TYR A 49 7.56 7.73 -1.22
CA TYR A 49 7.39 7.39 0.20
C TYR A 49 8.32 6.24 0.61
N THR A 50 8.34 5.16 -0.17
CA THR A 50 9.17 3.99 0.10
C THR A 50 10.66 4.35 0.10
N ASN A 51 11.11 5.15 -0.87
CA ASN A 51 12.50 5.63 -0.93
C ASN A 51 12.85 6.55 0.25
N SER A 52 11.92 7.41 0.66
CA SER A 52 12.10 8.30 1.82
C SER A 52 12.23 7.51 3.12
N VAL A 53 11.35 6.54 3.34
CA VAL A 53 11.39 5.65 4.51
C VAL A 53 12.67 4.81 4.50
N SER A 54 13.06 4.26 3.34
CA SER A 54 14.30 3.51 3.18
C SER A 54 15.53 4.34 3.55
N GLY A 55 15.58 5.61 3.12
CA GLY A 55 16.64 6.55 3.49
C GLY A 55 16.68 6.83 4.99
N ILE A 56 15.53 7.05 5.62
CA ILE A 56 15.42 7.26 7.08
C ILE A 56 15.93 6.03 7.83
N VAL A 57 15.43 4.84 7.48
CA VAL A 57 15.83 3.59 8.13
C VAL A 57 17.33 3.35 7.99
N ARG A 58 17.91 3.55 6.80
CA ARG A 58 19.37 3.42 6.59
C ARG A 58 20.17 4.34 7.50
N ASN A 59 19.77 5.60 7.61
CA ASN A 59 20.45 6.58 8.46
C ASN A 59 20.26 6.25 9.95
N THR A 60 19.06 5.87 10.38
CA THR A 60 18.80 5.48 11.77
C THR A 60 19.56 4.22 12.16
N VAL A 61 19.63 3.20 11.30
CA VAL A 61 20.42 1.99 11.56
C VAL A 61 21.91 2.31 11.62
N ALA A 62 22.42 3.15 10.71
CA ALA A 62 23.83 3.57 10.72
C ALA A 62 24.17 4.35 12.01
N ILE A 63 23.32 5.29 12.43
CA ILE A 63 23.51 6.06 13.66
C ILE A 63 23.40 5.15 14.89
N SER A 64 22.37 4.31 14.96
CA SER A 64 22.19 3.36 16.06
C SER A 64 23.39 2.43 16.20
N LEU A 65 23.89 1.85 15.10
CA LEU A 65 25.06 0.98 15.13
C LEU A 65 26.33 1.72 15.58
N SER A 66 26.49 2.98 15.14
CA SER A 66 27.63 3.82 15.54
C SER A 66 27.63 4.12 17.05
N ILE A 67 26.44 4.31 17.66
CA ILE A 67 26.31 4.50 19.11
C ILE A 67 26.60 3.21 19.87
N TYR A 68 26.14 2.05 19.38
CA TYR A 68 26.38 0.75 20.04
C TYR A 68 27.84 0.28 19.97
N LEU A 69 28.64 0.80 19.03
CA LEU A 69 30.05 0.46 18.85
C LEU A 69 31.03 1.44 19.54
N LEU A 70 30.53 2.54 20.10
CA LEU A 70 31.29 3.53 20.88
C LEU A 70 31.21 3.21 22.38
#